data_AF-A0A7C2R3H1-F1
#
_entry.id   AF-A0A7C2R3H1-F1
#
_cell.length_a   1.000
_cell.length_b   1.000
_cell.length_c   1.000
_cell.angle_alpha   90.00
_cell.angle_beta   90.00
_cell.angle_gamma   90.00
#
_symmetry.space_group_name_H-M   'P 1'
#
loop_
_entity.id
_entity.type
_entity.pdbx_description
1 polymer ?
#
loop_
_entity_poly.entity_id
_entity_poly.type
_entity_poly.pdbx_seq_one_letter_code
_entity_poly.pdbx_strand_id
1 'polypeptide(L)'
;AIEVRDLYHHFLFTDRVRAFEPYTYNPDINGKFVVRTMQGREPAIEAEYVWTHFALQTFEPLEGGEVHLYGEFNNFTLDESTRLEFNFDTGSYEIARLFKQGYYDYKYVFLRDDGVLDEGFISGNFISTENEYTVLIYYLPPGARYARIIGVGSANSIDISN
;
A
#
# COMPACT_ATOMS: atom_id res chain seq x y z
N ALA A 1 -28.67 -26.08 -1.89
CA ALA A 1 -27.95 -25.47 -3.02
C ALA A 1 -27.32 -24.19 -2.48
N ILE A 2 -26.01 -24.06 -2.56
CA ILE A 2 -25.30 -22.86 -2.11
C ILE A 2 -25.28 -21.92 -3.31
N GLU A 3 -26.08 -20.86 -3.23
CA GLU A 3 -26.17 -19.82 -4.23
C GLU A 3 -24.89 -18.97 -4.14
N VAL A 4 -24.15 -18.84 -5.25
CA VAL A 4 -23.07 -17.86 -5.35
C VAL A 4 -23.76 -16.50 -5.39
N ARG A 5 -23.74 -15.78 -4.26
CA ARG A 5 -24.09 -14.36 -4.26
C ARG A 5 -22.91 -13.63 -4.90
N ASP A 6 -23.14 -12.98 -6.04
CA ASP A 6 -22.14 -12.11 -6.66
C ASP A 6 -21.68 -11.07 -5.62
N LEU A 7 -20.37 -10.95 -5.44
CA LEU A 7 -19.78 -9.99 -4.53
C LEU A 7 -19.97 -8.57 -5.07
N TYR A 8 -20.09 -7.59 -4.18
CA TYR A 8 -20.17 -6.18 -4.58
C TYR A 8 -18.89 -5.75 -5.31
N HIS A 9 -19.05 -4.83 -6.26
CA HIS A 9 -17.94 -4.13 -6.92
C HIS A 9 -17.95 -2.66 -6.50
N HIS A 10 -16.78 -2.14 -6.13
CA HIS A 10 -16.57 -0.76 -5.74
C HIS A 10 -15.49 -0.15 -6.63
N PHE A 11 -15.83 0.92 -7.35
CA PHE A 11 -14.90 1.62 -8.24
C PHE A 11 -14.40 2.86 -7.54
N LEU A 12 -13.08 2.95 -7.31
CA LEU A 12 -12.46 4.13 -6.76
C LEU A 12 -12.36 5.23 -7.82
N PHE A 13 -12.21 6.47 -7.36
CA PHE A 13 -11.81 7.55 -8.26
C PHE A 13 -10.43 7.27 -8.82
N THR A 14 -10.21 7.63 -10.09
CA THR A 14 -8.91 7.48 -10.75
C THR A 14 -7.86 8.35 -10.07
N ASP A 15 -6.79 7.72 -9.62
CA ASP A 15 -5.62 8.37 -9.06
C ASP A 15 -4.73 8.94 -10.16
N ARG A 16 -3.84 9.86 -9.79
CA ARG A 16 -2.87 10.48 -10.69
C ARG A 16 -1.47 10.42 -10.10
N VAL A 17 -0.47 10.52 -10.96
CA VAL A 17 0.93 10.67 -10.54
C VAL A 17 1.09 11.99 -9.77
N ARG A 18 1.64 11.91 -8.55
CA ARG A 18 1.84 13.06 -7.64
C ARG A 18 3.32 13.42 -7.47
N ALA A 19 4.24 12.64 -8.03
CA ALA A 19 5.68 12.87 -7.89
C ALA A 19 6.18 14.26 -8.29
N PHE A 20 5.45 14.94 -9.18
CA PHE A 20 5.78 16.27 -9.68
C PHE A 20 4.83 17.36 -9.17
N GLU A 21 3.87 17.02 -8.30
CA GLU A 21 2.94 17.97 -7.70
C GLU A 21 3.52 18.54 -6.40
N PRO A 22 3.16 19.77 -6.00
CA PRO A 22 3.50 20.29 -4.68
C PRO A 22 2.94 19.40 -3.56
N TYR A 23 3.73 19.20 -2.51
CA TYR A 23 3.29 18.47 -1.33
C TYR A 23 2.01 19.09 -0.75
N THR A 24 1.02 18.24 -0.49
CA THR A 24 -0.21 18.60 0.21
C THR A 24 -0.37 17.67 1.40
N TYR A 25 -0.63 18.23 2.57
CA TYR A 25 -0.86 17.44 3.78
C TYR A 25 -2.11 16.58 3.62
N ASN A 26 -1.93 15.26 3.74
CA ASN A 26 -2.99 14.27 3.67
C ASN A 26 -2.69 13.17 4.71
N PRO A 27 -3.23 13.30 5.95
CA PRO A 27 -2.92 12.36 7.02
C PRO A 27 -3.44 10.96 6.68
N ASP A 28 -2.64 9.96 7.04
CA ASP A 28 -2.92 8.55 6.82
C ASP A 28 -2.55 7.74 8.09
N ILE A 29 -2.61 6.42 8.01
CA ILE A 29 -2.16 5.49 9.05
C ILE A 29 -0.92 4.71 8.62
N ASN A 30 -0.05 5.32 7.80
CA ASN A 30 1.22 4.78 7.30
C ASN A 30 1.07 3.43 6.56
N GLY A 31 0.08 3.32 5.67
CA GLY A 31 -0.11 2.11 4.86
C GLY A 31 -0.90 1.00 5.55
N LYS A 32 -1.34 1.24 6.80
CA LYS A 32 -2.13 0.29 7.58
C LYS A 32 -3.58 0.23 7.09
N PHE A 33 -4.35 -0.71 7.64
CA PHE A 33 -5.77 -0.82 7.37
C PHE A 33 -6.57 -1.16 8.64
N VAL A 34 -7.86 -0.83 8.62
CA VAL A 34 -8.81 -1.12 9.69
C VAL A 34 -10.06 -1.75 9.10
N VAL A 35 -10.27 -3.04 9.35
CA VAL A 35 -11.50 -3.74 8.99
C VAL A 35 -12.66 -3.15 9.79
N ARG A 36 -13.69 -2.67 9.10
CA ARG A 36 -14.90 -2.09 9.72
C ARG A 36 -16.11 -2.32 8.83
N THR A 37 -17.27 -2.46 9.46
CA THR A 37 -18.57 -2.48 8.78
C THR A 37 -19.52 -1.53 9.51
N MET A 38 -20.45 -0.92 8.76
CA MET A 38 -21.50 -0.05 9.32
C MET A 38 -22.74 -0.85 9.76
N GLN A 39 -22.89 -2.09 9.28
CA GLN A 39 -24.07 -2.91 9.51
C GLN A 39 -23.87 -3.95 10.62
N GLY A 40 -22.62 -4.30 10.91
CA GLY A 40 -22.24 -5.27 11.93
C GLY A 40 -21.75 -4.64 13.24
N ARG A 41 -21.75 -5.44 14.29
CA ARG A 41 -21.11 -5.15 15.59
C ARG A 41 -19.72 -5.77 15.71
N GLU A 42 -19.44 -6.84 14.97
CA GLU A 42 -18.18 -7.57 15.00
C GLU A 42 -17.55 -7.62 13.59
N PRO A 43 -16.79 -6.58 13.20
CA PRO A 43 -16.19 -6.49 11.87
C PRO A 43 -15.28 -7.66 11.51
N ALA A 44 -14.70 -8.35 12.50
CA ALA A 44 -13.83 -9.49 12.24
C ALA A 44 -14.55 -10.64 11.52
N ILE A 45 -15.85 -10.82 11.72
CA ILE A 45 -16.63 -11.90 11.11
C ILE A 45 -17.82 -11.42 10.27
N GLU A 46 -18.26 -10.18 10.45
CA GLU A 46 -19.46 -9.64 9.79
C GLU A 46 -19.13 -8.71 8.61
N ALA A 47 -17.89 -8.23 8.48
CA ALA A 47 -17.50 -7.44 7.32
C ALA A 47 -17.35 -8.34 6.08
N GLU A 48 -17.97 -7.91 4.98
CA GLU A 48 -17.98 -8.64 3.72
C GLU A 48 -16.76 -8.31 2.86
N TYR A 49 -16.50 -9.14 1.85
CA TYR A 49 -15.50 -8.86 0.83
C TYR A 49 -16.15 -8.17 -0.38
N VAL A 50 -15.41 -7.23 -0.96
CA VAL A 50 -15.83 -6.39 -2.09
C VAL A 50 -14.70 -6.38 -3.11
N TRP A 51 -15.04 -6.51 -4.40
CA TRP A 51 -14.10 -6.27 -5.49
C TRP A 51 -13.87 -4.77 -5.61
N THR A 52 -12.69 -4.30 -5.20
CA THR A 52 -12.31 -2.90 -5.32
C THR A 52 -11.48 -2.71 -6.58
N HIS A 53 -11.92 -1.81 -7.44
CA HIS A 53 -11.25 -1.44 -8.68
C HIS A 53 -10.43 -0.17 -8.45
N PHE A 54 -9.15 -0.27 -8.72
CA PHE A 54 -8.17 0.80 -8.64
C PHE A 54 -7.80 1.22 -10.06
N ALA A 55 -7.58 2.52 -10.24
CA ALA A 55 -7.14 3.08 -11.51
C ALA A 55 -6.11 4.18 -11.24
N LEU A 56 -4.98 4.12 -11.93
CA LEU A 56 -3.92 5.12 -11.90
C LEU A 56 -3.73 5.66 -13.32
N GLN A 57 -4.05 6.92 -13.52
CA GLN A 57 -3.90 7.57 -14.82
C GLN A 57 -2.42 7.82 -15.14
N THR A 58 -1.98 7.27 -16.26
CA THR A 58 -0.69 7.58 -16.90
C THR A 58 -0.92 7.78 -18.38
N PHE A 59 -0.44 8.89 -18.97
CA PHE A 59 -0.72 9.19 -20.37
C PHE A 59 -0.17 8.13 -21.35
N GLU A 60 0.86 7.39 -20.92
CA GLU A 60 1.48 6.29 -21.65
C GLU A 60 1.84 5.16 -20.66
N PRO A 61 2.01 3.91 -21.13
CA PRO A 61 2.59 2.84 -20.32
C PRO A 61 3.99 3.23 -19.85
N LEU A 62 4.31 2.89 -18.61
CA LEU A 62 5.64 3.05 -18.05
C LEU A 62 6.56 1.93 -18.56
N GLU A 63 7.76 2.30 -18.99
CA GLU A 63 8.78 1.35 -19.45
C GLU A 63 9.72 0.94 -18.30
N GLY A 64 10.30 -0.27 -18.40
CA GLY A 64 11.39 -0.72 -17.53
C GLY A 64 10.97 -1.21 -16.15
N GLY A 65 9.71 -1.65 -16.00
CA GLY A 65 9.22 -2.22 -14.75
C GLY A 65 7.71 -2.41 -14.69
N GLU A 66 7.23 -2.76 -13.50
CA GLU A 66 5.86 -3.08 -13.17
C GLU A 66 5.28 -2.09 -12.14
N VAL A 67 4.00 -1.73 -12.28
CA VAL A 67 3.29 -0.92 -11.29
C VAL A 67 2.54 -1.84 -10.35
N HIS A 68 2.71 -1.65 -9.04
CA HIS A 68 2.01 -2.45 -8.04
C HIS A 68 1.22 -1.60 -7.05
N LEU A 69 0.07 -2.14 -6.64
CA LEU A 69 -0.68 -1.69 -5.48
C LEU A 69 0.06 -2.13 -4.20
N TYR A 70 0.27 -1.20 -3.28
CA TYR A 70 1.15 -1.41 -2.14
C TYR A 70 0.53 -0.92 -0.82
N GLY A 71 0.58 -1.76 0.22
CA GLY A 71 0.07 -1.47 1.56
C GLY A 71 0.14 -2.67 2.50
N GLU A 72 -0.23 -2.47 3.76
CA GLU A 72 -0.16 -3.51 4.81
C GLU A 72 -1.21 -4.61 4.61
N PHE A 73 -2.24 -4.39 3.80
CA PHE A 73 -3.31 -5.36 3.54
C PHE A 73 -2.82 -6.73 3.05
N ASN A 74 -1.61 -6.81 2.51
CA ASN A 74 -0.91 -8.06 2.19
C ASN A 74 0.55 -8.05 2.66
N ASN A 75 0.83 -7.39 3.78
CA ASN A 75 2.17 -7.25 4.34
C ASN A 75 3.17 -6.66 3.33
N PHE A 76 2.75 -5.66 2.54
CA PHE A 76 3.63 -4.98 1.57
C PHE A 76 4.25 -5.91 0.52
N THR A 77 3.60 -7.05 0.23
CA THR A 77 4.13 -8.04 -0.71
C THR A 77 3.79 -7.65 -2.16
N LEU A 78 4.79 -7.75 -3.04
CA LEU A 78 4.62 -7.58 -4.49
C LEU A 78 4.46 -8.95 -5.14
N ASP A 79 3.33 -9.15 -5.79
CA ASP A 79 3.00 -10.36 -6.53
C ASP A 79 1.99 -10.03 -7.64
N GLU A 80 1.55 -11.04 -8.40
CA GLU A 80 0.57 -10.88 -9.46
C GLU A 80 -0.77 -10.32 -8.96
N SER A 81 -1.12 -10.49 -7.68
CA SER A 81 -2.35 -9.93 -7.10
C SER A 81 -2.27 -8.43 -6.80
N THR A 82 -1.07 -7.85 -6.88
CA THR A 82 -0.86 -6.40 -6.76
C THR A 82 -0.45 -5.73 -8.05
N ARG A 83 -0.08 -6.48 -9.10
CA ARG A 83 0.35 -5.89 -10.38
C ARG A 83 -0.81 -5.25 -11.13
N LEU A 84 -0.67 -3.97 -11.47
CA LEU A 84 -1.62 -3.26 -12.32
C LEU A 84 -1.29 -3.50 -13.80
N GLU A 85 -2.34 -3.55 -14.62
CA GLU A 85 -2.21 -3.68 -16.07
C GLU A 85 -2.59 -2.36 -16.75
N PHE A 86 -1.81 -1.94 -17.74
CA PHE A 86 -2.13 -0.73 -18.50
C PHE A 86 -3.25 -1.00 -19.50
N ASN A 87 -4.33 -0.24 -19.38
CA ASN A 87 -5.45 -0.26 -20.29
C ASN A 87 -5.33 0.88 -21.31
N PHE A 88 -5.11 0.53 -22.58
CA PHE A 88 -4.94 1.49 -23.67
C PHE A 88 -6.21 2.26 -24.02
N ASP A 89 -7.39 1.71 -23.71
CA ASP A 89 -8.67 2.37 -24.00
C ASP A 89 -8.95 3.49 -22.99
N THR A 90 -8.53 3.32 -21.74
CA THR A 90 -8.74 4.29 -20.65
C THR A 90 -7.50 5.16 -20.38
N GLY A 91 -6.33 4.76 -20.87
CA GLY A 91 -5.07 5.45 -20.58
C GLY A 91 -4.71 5.40 -19.08
N SER A 92 -4.95 4.25 -18.45
CA SER A 92 -4.75 4.06 -17.01
C SER A 92 -4.23 2.67 -16.70
N TYR A 93 -3.41 2.56 -15.66
CA TYR A 93 -3.11 1.30 -15.00
C TYR A 93 -4.30 0.90 -14.13
N GLU A 94 -4.79 -0.32 -14.28
CA GLU A 94 -6.01 -0.81 -13.62
C GLU A 94 -5.76 -2.14 -12.92
N ILE A 95 -6.43 -2.35 -11.79
CA ILE A 95 -6.50 -3.65 -11.12
C ILE A 95 -7.80 -3.77 -10.33
N ALA A 96 -8.39 -4.96 -10.32
CA ALA A 96 -9.46 -5.32 -9.40
C ALA A 96 -8.92 -6.29 -8.35
N ARG A 97 -9.09 -5.95 -7.07
CA ARG A 97 -8.67 -6.81 -5.97
C ARG A 97 -9.75 -6.93 -4.91
N LEU A 98 -9.85 -8.13 -4.33
CA LEU A 98 -10.80 -8.39 -3.27
C LEU A 98 -10.29 -7.84 -1.92
N PHE A 99 -11.05 -6.93 -1.34
CA PHE A 99 -10.79 -6.32 -0.04
C PHE A 99 -11.94 -6.59 0.92
N LYS A 100 -11.63 -6.79 2.20
CA LYS A 100 -12.66 -6.82 3.24
C LYS A 100 -13.13 -5.39 3.51
N GLN A 101 -14.40 -5.15 3.82
CA GLN A 101 -14.88 -3.80 4.14
C GLN A 101 -14.04 -3.16 5.25
N GLY A 102 -13.62 -1.91 5.04
CA GLY A 102 -12.69 -1.25 5.94
C GLY A 102 -12.22 0.11 5.48
N TYR A 103 -11.29 0.67 6.24
CA TYR A 103 -10.44 1.78 5.84
C TYR A 103 -9.07 1.21 5.44
N TYR A 104 -8.54 1.61 4.30
CA TYR A 104 -7.28 1.11 3.78
C TYR A 104 -6.45 2.27 3.25
N ASP A 105 -5.22 2.36 3.72
CA ASP A 105 -4.20 3.10 3.00
C ASP A 105 -3.62 2.22 1.91
N TYR A 106 -3.32 2.85 0.79
CA TYR A 106 -2.58 2.23 -0.29
C TYR A 106 -1.77 3.29 -1.02
N LYS A 107 -0.73 2.84 -1.72
CA LYS A 107 -0.04 3.64 -2.74
C LYS A 107 0.31 2.76 -3.93
N TYR A 108 0.78 3.41 -5.00
CA TYR A 108 1.37 2.72 -6.14
C TYR A 108 2.89 2.82 -6.05
N VAL A 109 3.57 1.71 -6.30
CA VAL A 109 5.03 1.63 -6.35
C VAL A 109 5.47 1.06 -7.69
N PHE A 110 6.70 1.39 -8.10
CA PHE A 110 7.27 0.93 -9.36
C PHE A 110 8.40 -0.07 -9.08
N LEU A 111 8.22 -1.32 -9.49
CA LEU A 111 9.25 -2.36 -9.41
C LEU A 111 10.00 -2.39 -10.73
N ARG A 112 11.26 -1.97 -10.73
CA ARG A 112 12.08 -1.95 -11.94
C ARG A 112 12.49 -3.36 -12.36
N ASP A 113 12.81 -3.54 -13.64
CA ASP A 113 13.28 -4.81 -14.20
C ASP A 113 14.58 -5.33 -13.53
N ASP A 114 15.37 -4.44 -12.93
CA ASP A 114 16.57 -4.78 -12.17
C ASP A 114 16.29 -5.24 -10.72
N GLY A 115 15.02 -5.26 -10.32
CA GLY A 115 14.55 -5.66 -8.99
C GLY A 115 14.55 -4.54 -7.95
N VAL A 116 14.91 -3.30 -8.31
CA VAL A 116 14.86 -2.16 -7.39
C VAL A 116 13.42 -1.66 -7.25
N LEU A 117 12.93 -1.63 -6.01
CA LEU A 117 11.63 -1.03 -5.67
C LEU A 117 11.77 0.49 -5.54
N ASP A 118 11.14 1.23 -6.45
CA ASP A 118 11.04 2.69 -6.40
C ASP A 118 9.68 3.10 -5.83
N GLU A 119 9.65 3.29 -4.51
CA GLU A 119 8.44 3.67 -3.78
C GLU A 119 7.97 5.11 -4.07
N GLY A 120 8.86 5.97 -4.57
CA GLY A 120 8.59 7.38 -4.83
C GLY A 120 8.27 7.68 -6.29
N PHE A 121 8.36 6.71 -7.19
CA PHE A 121 8.19 6.90 -8.63
C PHE A 121 6.83 7.55 -8.98
N ILE A 122 5.75 7.10 -8.33
CA ILE A 122 4.39 7.61 -8.58
C ILE A 122 4.01 8.72 -7.59
N SER A 123 4.27 8.51 -6.30
CA SER A 123 3.83 9.41 -5.23
C SER A 123 4.76 10.59 -4.96
N GLY A 124 6.04 10.51 -5.37
CA GLY A 124 7.08 11.46 -5.01
C GLY A 124 7.76 11.15 -3.69
N ASN A 125 8.85 11.87 -3.45
CA ASN A 125 9.65 11.84 -2.21
C ASN A 125 9.68 13.24 -1.60
N PHE A 126 8.90 13.48 -0.55
CA PHE A 126 8.80 14.77 0.11
C PHE A 126 9.30 14.69 1.56
N ILE A 127 10.15 15.63 1.97
CA ILE A 127 10.70 15.67 3.34
C ILE A 127 9.60 15.90 4.40
N SER A 128 8.51 16.56 4.02
CA SER A 128 7.39 16.91 4.90
C SER A 128 6.41 15.77 5.14
N THR A 129 6.62 14.60 4.52
CA THR A 129 5.74 13.43 4.72
C THR A 129 5.96 12.82 6.10
N GLU A 130 4.86 12.66 6.83
CA GLU A 130 4.83 11.93 8.10
C GLU A 130 5.15 10.45 7.84
N ASN A 131 6.19 9.93 8.47
CA ASN A 131 6.57 8.52 8.41
C ASN A 131 6.96 8.03 9.80
N GLU A 132 6.53 6.81 10.15
CA GLU A 132 6.88 6.12 11.38
C GLU A 132 8.11 5.22 11.18
N TYR A 133 9.19 5.49 11.90
CA TYR A 133 10.43 4.70 11.86
C TYR A 133 10.57 3.85 13.11
N THR A 134 10.85 2.55 12.93
CA THR A 134 11.14 1.62 14.03
C THR A 134 12.58 1.12 13.95
N VAL A 135 13.32 1.25 15.05
CA VAL A 135 14.70 0.77 15.19
C VAL A 135 14.71 -0.46 16.09
N LEU A 136 15.24 -1.56 15.56
CA LEU A 136 15.45 -2.82 16.29
C LEU A 136 16.94 -3.00 16.55
N ILE A 137 17.33 -3.04 17.83
CA ILE A 137 18.74 -3.19 18.24
C ILE A 137 19.01 -4.67 18.50
N TYR A 138 19.84 -5.29 17.64
CA TYR A 138 20.25 -6.68 17.79
C TYR A 138 21.65 -6.79 18.42
N TYR A 139 21.83 -7.77 19.29
CA TYR A 139 23.13 -8.11 19.88
C TYR A 139 23.38 -9.62 19.80
N LEU A 140 24.54 -9.98 19.24
CA LEU A 140 25.04 -11.35 19.17
C LEU A 140 26.35 -11.44 20.01
N PRO A 141 26.28 -11.94 21.26
CA PRO A 141 27.47 -12.15 22.07
C PRO A 141 28.40 -13.24 21.49
N PRO A 142 29.72 -13.18 21.74
CA PRO A 142 30.64 -14.26 21.37
C PRO A 142 30.19 -15.62 21.95
N GLY A 143 30.15 -16.65 21.11
CA GLY A 143 29.70 -17.99 21.50
C GLY A 143 28.18 -18.17 21.61
N ALA A 144 27.38 -17.13 21.32
CA ALA A 144 25.93 -17.25 21.29
C ALA A 144 25.45 -18.00 20.03
N ARG A 145 24.30 -18.65 20.15
CA ARG A 145 23.66 -19.41 19.06
C ARG A 145 22.66 -18.62 18.23
N TYR A 146 22.29 -17.42 18.68
CA TYR A 146 21.32 -16.55 18.00
C TYR A 146 21.49 -15.09 18.44
N ALA A 147 21.11 -14.16 17.56
CA ALA A 147 21.08 -12.74 17.86
C ALA A 147 19.82 -12.40 18.67
N ARG A 148 19.97 -11.59 19.72
CA ARG A 148 18.87 -11.13 20.58
C ARG A 148 18.47 -9.72 20.20
N ILE A 149 17.17 -9.41 20.21
CA ILE A 149 16.71 -8.02 20.24
C ILE A 149 16.92 -7.53 21.67
N ILE A 150 17.77 -6.54 21.85
CA ILE A 150 18.10 -5.94 23.15
C ILE A 150 17.46 -4.55 23.34
N GLY A 151 16.82 -4.02 22.30
CA GLY A 151 16.10 -2.76 22.35
C GLY A 151 15.21 -2.57 21.14
N VAL A 152 14.13 -1.83 21.35
CA VAL A 152 13.21 -1.35 20.32
C VAL A 152 12.95 0.12 20.61
N GLY A 153 13.04 0.95 19.58
CA GLY A 153 12.66 2.37 19.65
C GLY A 153 11.88 2.75 18.40
N SER A 154 10.99 3.73 18.52
CA SER A 154 10.30 4.32 17.38
C SER A 154 10.39 5.84 17.42
N ALA A 155 10.33 6.46 16.25
CA ALA A 155 10.33 7.90 16.06
C ALA A 155 9.49 8.27 14.84
N ASN A 156 8.81 9.41 14.89
CA ASN A 156 8.04 9.94 13.77
C ASN A 156 8.80 11.10 13.11
N SER A 157 8.74 11.23 11.78
CA SER A 157 9.44 12.30 11.05
C SER A 157 9.02 13.72 11.44
N ILE A 158 7.83 13.91 12.01
CA ILE A 158 7.36 15.21 12.51
C ILE A 158 8.23 15.72 13.67
N ASP A 159 8.80 14.82 14.47
CA ASP A 159 9.59 15.16 15.66
C ASP A 159 11.10 15.28 15.38
N ILE A 160 11.53 15.10 14.13
CA ILE A 160 12.95 15.16 13.75
C ILE A 160 13.37 16.64 13.63
N SER A 161 14.24 17.09 14.54
CA SER A 161 14.88 18.40 14.49
C SER A 161 16.10 18.40 13.56
N ASN A 162 16.21 19.40 12.67
CA ASN A 162 17.43 19.70 11.90
C ASN A 162 18.43 20.52 12.72
#